data_AF-A0A7Z9G7M5-F1
#
_entry.id   AF-A0A7Z9G7M5-F1
#
_cell.length_a   1.000
_cell.length_b   1.000
_cell.length_c   1.000
_cell.angle_alpha   90.00
_cell.angle_beta   90.00
_cell.angle_gamma   90.00
#
_symmetry.space_group_name_H-M   'P 1'
#
loop_
_entity.id
_entity.type
_entity.pdbx_description
1 polymer ?
#
loop_
_entity_poly.entity_id
_entity_poly.type
_entity_poly.pdbx_seq_one_letter_code
_entity_poly.pdbx_strand_id
1 'polypeptide(L)'
;MLEKMRIEMEVKGHDVYFAIVNAVNASTDQSKLIDKCAMPLFQDTTEADAWGLHKGKKDDFFIYGVDGKLAQYLPVSGEIDVNLSTDIGYYNLKNAIFEELGVPTETPPDPPE
;
A
#
# COMPACT_ATOMS: atom_id res chain seq x y z
N MET A 1 -7.32 7.54 -1.22
CA MET A 1 -7.39 6.12 -1.65
C MET A 1 -6.84 5.21 -0.56
N LEU A 2 -5.55 5.27 -0.20
CA LEU A 2 -5.02 4.44 0.90
C LEU A 2 -5.70 4.64 2.26
N GLU A 3 -5.97 5.88 2.68
CA GLU A 3 -6.69 6.12 3.94
C GLU A 3 -8.08 5.49 3.95
N LYS A 4 -8.79 5.55 2.81
CA LYS A 4 -10.09 4.90 2.63
C LYS A 4 -9.95 3.38 2.81
N MET A 5 -8.93 2.78 2.19
CA MET A 5 -8.68 1.34 2.31
C MET A 5 -8.37 0.95 3.77
N ARG A 6 -7.54 1.72 4.47
CA ARG A 6 -7.25 1.50 5.90
C ARG A 6 -8.53 1.50 6.74
N ILE A 7 -9.41 2.48 6.53
CA ILE A 7 -10.70 2.57 7.23
C ILE A 7 -11.60 1.38 6.86
N GLU A 8 -11.65 0.97 5.59
CA GLU A 8 -12.42 -0.19 5.16
C GLU A 8 -11.96 -1.48 5.84
N MET A 9 -10.64 -1.70 5.95
CA MET A 9 -10.07 -2.84 6.67
C MET A 9 -10.49 -2.83 8.14
N GLU A 10 -10.35 -1.68 8.81
CA GLU A 10 -10.69 -1.50 10.21
C GLU A 10 -12.20 -1.75 10.46
N VAL A 11 -13.08 -1.18 9.63
CA VAL A 11 -14.53 -1.36 9.73
C VAL A 11 -14.95 -2.82 9.48
N LYS A 12 -14.25 -3.54 8.60
CA LYS A 12 -14.47 -4.97 8.35
C LYS A 12 -13.87 -5.87 9.42
N GLY A 13 -13.16 -5.32 10.41
CA GLY A 13 -12.54 -6.07 11.51
C GLY A 13 -11.24 -6.77 11.12
N HIS A 14 -10.56 -6.31 10.06
CA HIS A 14 -9.26 -6.81 9.66
C HIS A 14 -8.16 -5.98 10.31
N ASP A 15 -7.24 -6.66 11.00
CA ASP A 15 -6.07 -6.04 11.62
C ASP A 15 -4.93 -5.92 10.60
N VAL A 16 -4.88 -4.78 9.90
CA VAL A 16 -3.89 -4.50 8.87
C VAL A 16 -3.19 -3.18 9.18
N TYR A 17 -1.87 -3.26 9.36
CA TYR A 17 -1.03 -2.08 9.56
C TYR A 17 -0.51 -1.56 8.24
N PHE A 18 -0.77 -0.28 7.97
CA PHE A 18 -0.23 0.43 6.81
C PHE A 18 0.91 1.33 7.26
N ALA A 19 2.02 1.32 6.52
CA ALA A 19 3.13 2.23 6.71
C ALA A 19 3.61 2.74 5.35
N ILE A 20 3.96 4.03 5.30
CA ILE A 20 4.50 4.67 4.11
C ILE A 20 5.99 4.91 4.35
N VAL A 21 6.85 4.37 3.48
CA VAL A 21 8.26 4.76 3.43
C VAL A 21 8.38 5.91 2.43
N ASN A 22 8.84 7.07 2.88
CA ASN A 22 9.12 8.20 2.01
C ASN A 22 10.62 8.28 1.75
N ALA A 23 11.01 8.34 0.47
CA ALA A 23 12.41 8.29 0.08
C ALA A 23 13.27 9.40 0.73
N VAL A 24 14.56 9.14 0.91
CA VAL A 24 15.55 10.06 1.50
C VAL A 24 15.52 11.45 0.85
N ASN A 25 15.30 11.49 -0.47
CA ASN A 25 15.26 12.72 -1.28
C ASN A 25 13.86 13.36 -1.41
N ALA A 26 12.83 12.80 -0.76
CA ALA A 26 11.44 13.23 -0.87
C ALA A 26 10.92 13.95 0.39
N SER A 27 11.81 14.42 1.27
CA SER A 27 11.43 15.08 2.53
C SER A 27 10.56 16.33 2.34
N THR A 28 10.69 17.03 1.21
CA THR A 28 9.86 18.18 0.85
C THR A 28 8.41 17.81 0.49
N ASP A 29 8.12 16.52 0.27
CA ASP A 29 6.79 16.02 -0.09
C ASP A 29 6.00 15.45 1.10
N GLN A 30 6.57 15.49 2.32
CA GLN A 30 5.92 14.97 3.54
C GLN A 30 4.54 15.57 3.77
N SER A 31 4.39 16.88 3.58
CA SER A 31 3.11 17.58 3.76
C SER A 31 2.02 17.01 2.87
N LYS A 32 2.35 16.66 1.62
CA LYS A 32 1.41 16.08 0.65
C LYS A 32 0.85 14.72 1.10
N LEU A 33 1.60 13.99 1.93
CA LEU A 33 1.19 12.69 2.47
C LEU A 33 0.39 12.87 3.76
N ILE A 34 0.86 13.73 4.67
CA ILE A 34 0.20 14.02 5.95
C ILE A 34 -1.17 14.67 5.72
N ASP A 35 -1.32 15.50 4.68
CA ASP A 35 -2.60 16.12 4.34
C ASP A 35 -3.64 15.12 3.81
N LYS A 36 -3.23 13.92 3.39
CA LYS A 36 -4.08 12.94 2.70
C LYS A 36 -4.38 11.67 3.49
N CYS A 37 -3.59 11.36 4.52
CA CYS A 37 -3.78 10.16 5.32
C CYS A 37 -3.20 10.32 6.73
N ALA A 38 -3.72 9.51 7.65
CA ALA A 38 -3.25 9.46 9.04
C ALA A 38 -2.31 8.27 9.30
N MET A 39 -1.90 7.57 8.23
CA MET A 39 -1.02 6.40 8.34
C MET A 39 0.38 6.80 8.81
N PRO A 40 1.06 5.92 9.59
CA PRO A 40 2.47 6.07 9.90
C PRO A 40 3.31 6.35 8.66
N LEU A 41 4.01 7.49 8.68
CA LEU A 41 4.97 7.89 7.66
C LEU A 41 6.39 7.73 8.22
N PHE A 42 7.17 6.85 7.63
CA PHE A 42 8.59 6.74 7.87
C PHE A 42 9.34 7.57 6.83
N GLN A 43 9.88 8.72 7.24
CA GLN A 43 10.83 9.45 6.42
C GLN A 43 12.17 8.71 6.43
N ASP A 44 12.57 8.19 5.28
CA ASP A 44 13.81 7.45 5.17
C ASP A 44 15.03 8.36 5.35
N THR A 45 16.13 7.76 5.79
CA THR A 45 17.42 8.41 6.01
C THR A 45 18.52 7.62 5.30
N THR A 46 19.65 8.26 5.00
CA THR A 46 20.80 7.56 4.40
C THR A 46 21.34 6.42 5.28
N GLU A 47 21.18 6.52 6.60
CA GLU A 47 21.63 5.49 7.55
C GLU A 47 20.69 4.27 7.56
N ALA A 48 19.38 4.49 7.58
CA ALA A 48 18.40 3.41 7.56
C ALA A 48 18.28 2.73 6.19
N ASP A 49 18.35 3.53 5.11
CA ASP A 49 18.21 3.12 3.70
C ASP A 49 17.05 2.12 3.49
N ALA A 50 15.93 2.36 4.15
CA ALA A 50 14.80 1.43 4.11
C ALA A 50 14.31 1.27 2.66
N TRP A 51 14.22 2.37 1.91
CA TRP A 51 13.85 2.36 0.50
C TRP A 51 14.82 1.52 -0.34
N GLY A 52 16.14 1.70 -0.15
CA GLY A 52 17.17 0.94 -0.86
C GLY A 52 17.17 -0.54 -0.50
N LEU A 53 16.96 -0.88 0.77
CA LEU A 53 16.88 -2.26 1.26
C LEU A 53 15.70 -3.04 0.67
N HIS A 54 14.56 -2.37 0.43
CA HIS A 54 13.41 -2.98 -0.25
C HIS A 54 13.67 -3.19 -1.75
N LYS A 55 14.69 -2.53 -2.33
CA LYS A 55 15.05 -2.58 -3.76
C LYS A 55 13.87 -2.26 -4.69
N GLY A 56 12.89 -1.54 -4.17
CA GLY A 56 11.68 -1.13 -4.87
C GLY A 56 11.83 0.20 -5.61
N LYS A 57 10.74 0.58 -6.26
CA LYS A 57 10.51 1.86 -6.91
C LYS A 57 9.42 2.62 -6.17
N LYS A 58 9.20 3.85 -6.62
CA LYS A 58 8.11 4.67 -6.14
C LYS A 58 6.77 4.02 -6.47
N ASP A 59 5.83 4.10 -5.54
CA ASP A 59 4.46 3.61 -5.64
C ASP A 59 4.34 2.06 -5.70
N ASP A 60 5.40 1.35 -5.32
CA ASP A 60 5.36 -0.09 -5.09
C ASP A 60 4.70 -0.42 -3.74
N PHE A 61 4.07 -1.60 -3.66
CA PHE A 61 3.53 -2.14 -2.41
C PHE A 61 4.26 -3.41 -1.98
N PHE A 62 4.56 -3.48 -0.69
CA PHE A 62 5.13 -4.64 -0.02
C PHE A 62 4.14 -5.12 1.03
N ILE A 63 3.65 -6.35 0.88
CA ILE A 63 2.70 -6.96 1.81
C ILE A 63 3.46 -8.01 2.60
N TYR A 64 3.49 -7.81 3.92
CA TYR A 64 4.11 -8.73 4.86
C TYR A 64 3.03 -9.55 5.55
N GLY A 65 3.26 -10.85 5.65
CA GLY A 65 2.40 -11.73 6.43
C GLY A 65 2.57 -11.54 7.93
N VAL A 66 1.71 -12.20 8.71
CA VAL A 66 1.73 -12.13 10.18
C VAL A 66 3.03 -12.66 10.81
N ASP A 67 3.80 -13.45 10.06
CA ASP A 67 5.12 -13.95 10.47
C ASP A 67 6.26 -12.96 10.16
N GLY A 68 5.93 -11.77 9.63
CA GLY A 68 6.87 -10.71 9.27
C GLY A 68 7.64 -10.98 7.98
N LYS A 69 7.30 -12.02 7.21
CA LYS A 69 7.93 -12.27 5.91
C LYS A 69 7.18 -11.57 4.79
N LEU A 70 7.93 -11.15 3.76
CA LEU A 70 7.34 -10.61 2.54
C LEU A 70 6.53 -11.71 1.86
N ALA A 71 5.21 -11.54 1.83
CA ALA A 71 4.30 -12.44 1.15
C ALA A 71 4.11 -12.04 -0.31
N GLN A 72 3.93 -10.74 -0.56
CA GLN A 72 3.72 -10.22 -1.91
C GLN A 72 4.49 -8.92 -2.12
N TYR A 73 5.03 -8.78 -3.33
CA TYR A 73 5.61 -7.54 -3.84
C TYR A 73 4.85 -7.16 -5.11
N LEU A 74 4.23 -5.98 -5.08
CA LEU A 74 3.42 -5.46 -6.17
C LEU A 74 4.09 -4.19 -6.72
N PRO A 75 4.93 -4.32 -7.77
CA PRO A 75 5.56 -3.16 -8.37
C PRO A 75 4.55 -2.30 -9.13
N VAL A 76 4.74 -0.98 -9.12
CA VAL A 76 3.89 -0.01 -9.83
C VAL A 76 3.78 -0.28 -11.34
N SER A 77 4.78 -0.94 -11.92
CA SER A 77 4.80 -1.35 -13.33
C SER A 77 4.78 -2.87 -13.50
N GLY A 78 4.13 -3.57 -12.57
CA GLY A 78 3.93 -5.02 -12.61
C GLY A 78 2.80 -5.46 -13.53
N GLU A 79 2.57 -6.77 -13.55
CA GLU A 79 1.42 -7.37 -14.27
C GLU A 79 0.09 -7.02 -13.61
N ILE A 80 0.09 -6.87 -12.28
CA ILE A 80 -1.07 -6.45 -11.50
C ILE A 80 -1.04 -4.92 -11.41
N ASP A 81 -2.06 -4.27 -11.99
CA ASP A 81 -2.24 -2.82 -11.84
C ASP A 81 -2.51 -2.49 -10.37
N VAL A 82 -1.72 -1.59 -9.81
CA VAL A 82 -1.87 -1.07 -8.44
C VAL A 82 -2.02 0.45 -8.41
N ASN A 83 -2.34 1.06 -9.56
CA ASN A 83 -2.65 2.47 -9.62
C ASN A 83 -3.93 2.77 -8.84
N LEU A 84 -3.76 3.26 -7.62
CA LEU A 84 -4.88 3.56 -6.74
C LEU A 84 -5.81 4.67 -7.23
N SER A 85 -5.48 5.34 -8.34
CA SER A 85 -6.39 6.29 -8.99
C SER A 85 -7.47 5.60 -9.83
N THR A 86 -7.38 4.29 -10.05
CA THR A 86 -8.36 3.48 -10.79
C THR A 86 -9.07 2.53 -9.82
N ASP A 87 -10.32 2.17 -10.12
CA ASP A 87 -11.05 1.17 -9.33
C ASP A 87 -10.35 -0.19 -9.41
N ILE A 88 -9.85 -0.57 -10.60
CA ILE A 88 -9.11 -1.82 -10.79
C ILE A 88 -7.87 -1.86 -9.88
N GLY A 89 -7.04 -0.82 -9.89
CA GLY A 89 -5.83 -0.78 -9.07
C GLY A 89 -6.13 -0.77 -7.58
N TYR A 90 -7.19 -0.07 -7.15
CA TYR A 90 -7.65 -0.09 -5.77
C TYR A 90 -8.07 -1.50 -5.32
N TYR A 91 -8.90 -2.18 -6.12
CA TYR A 91 -9.38 -3.52 -5.78
C TYR A 91 -8.30 -4.58 -5.89
N ASN A 92 -7.34 -4.45 -6.80
CA ASN A 92 -6.20 -5.34 -6.89
C ASN A 92 -5.35 -5.31 -5.61
N LEU A 93 -4.98 -4.11 -5.13
CA LEU A 93 -4.24 -4.00 -3.86
C LEU A 93 -5.08 -4.52 -2.68
N LYS A 94 -6.38 -4.18 -2.64
CA LYS A 94 -7.30 -4.67 -1.60
C LYS A 94 -7.36 -6.20 -1.56
N ASN A 95 -7.49 -6.82 -2.73
CA ASN A 95 -7.58 -8.27 -2.85
C ASN A 95 -6.26 -8.96 -2.52
N ALA A 96 -5.12 -8.37 -2.86
CA ALA A 96 -3.82 -8.89 -2.42
C ALA A 96 -3.72 -8.94 -0.89
N ILE A 97 -4.25 -7.93 -0.18
CA ILE A 97 -4.34 -7.94 1.28
C ILE A 97 -5.31 -9.04 1.76
N PHE A 98 -6.47 -9.18 1.12
CA PHE A 98 -7.46 -10.21 1.48
C PHE A 98 -6.95 -11.63 1.27
N GLU A 99 -6.19 -11.87 0.21
CA GLU A 99 -5.51 -13.14 -0.05
C GLU A 99 -4.55 -13.49 1.10
N GLU A 100 -3.74 -12.52 1.56
CA GLU A 100 -2.83 -12.72 2.69
C GLU A 100 -3.59 -12.96 4.01
N LEU A 101 -4.73 -12.31 4.19
CA LEU A 101 -5.61 -12.53 5.35
C LEU A 101 -6.41 -13.85 5.27
N GLY A 102 -6.39 -14.55 4.13
CA GLY A 102 -7.20 -15.74 3.89
C GLY A 102 -8.70 -15.49 3.86
N VAL A 103 -9.12 -14.29 3.46
CA VAL A 103 -10.54 -13.89 3.37
C VAL A 103 -10.98 -13.74 1.91
N PRO A 104 -12.29 -13.82 1.60
CA PRO A 104 -12.77 -13.73 0.22
C PRO A 104 -12.41 -12.40 -0.46
N THR A 105 -11.94 -12.47 -1.71
CA THR A 105 -11.67 -11.31 -2.57
C THR A 105 -12.96 -10.65 -3.04
N GLU A 106 -12.89 -9.35 -3.37
CA GLU A 106 -14.02 -8.58 -3.89
C GLU A 106 -13.82 -8.20 -5.35
N THR A 107 -14.89 -8.20 -6.14
CA THR A 107 -14.86 -7.73 -7.52
C THR A 107 -14.87 -6.21 -7.58
N PRO A 108 -14.07 -5.57 -8.46
CA PRO A 108 -14.24 -4.15 -8.75
C PRO A 108 -15.68 -3.88 -9.25
N PRO A 109 -16.24 -2.69 -8.97
CA PRO A 109 -17.52 -2.31 -9.57
C PRO A 109 -17.38 -2.26 -11.09
N ASP A 110 -18.48 -2.56 -11.79
CA ASP A 110 -18.53 -2.38 -13.25
C ASP A 110 -18.22 -0.92 -13.60
N PRO A 111 -17.49 -0.66 -14.70
CA PRO A 111 -17.27 0.70 -15.16
C PRO A 111 -18.61 1.41 -15.37
N PRO A 112 -18.72 2.71 -15.08
CA PRO A 112 -19.92 3.46 -15.43
C PRO A 112 -20.15 3.37 -16.95
N GLU A 113 -21.40 3.07 -17.35
CA GLU A 113 -21.84 3.04 -18.76
C GLU A 113 -21.60 4.37 -19.50
#